data_AF-X1NFM1-F1
#
_entry.id   AF-X1NFM1-F1
#
_cell.length_a   1.000
_cell.length_b   1.000
_cell.length_c   1.000
_cell.angle_alpha   90.00
_cell.angle_beta   90.00
_cell.angle_gamma   90.00
#
_symmetry.space_group_name_H-M   'P 1'
#
loop_
_entity.id
_entity.type
_entity.pdbx_description
1 polymer ?
#
loop_
_entity_poly.entity_id
_entity_poly.type
_entity_poly.pdbx_seq_one_letter_code
_entity_poly.pdbx_strand_id
1 'polypeptide(L)'
;KDKTDTERLVINPFIFNNLADFLTEIKGRVGIVAKGCDSRSIVSLIQDNKVVREDVVILGVPCPGLIDLAKIEELTAKDRDELDEITRQGEKVIAKVGGQKKEFAANQVLFDHCLACELPTPQEYDILLGEPRPPAPNMEASGKNIAGLKELTSAERWESWQNELSRCIRCYACRNVCPACFCQRCFVEETEPQWIMPMPRWQDNLIFQIVRNIHVAGRCTDCGECERVCPVNIPLRSLTREMYDIVGELF
;
A
#
# COMPACT_ATOMS: atom_id res chain seq x y z
N LYS A 1 0.82 12.95 -25.71
CA LYS A 1 0.36 13.51 -24.41
C LYS A 1 -0.42 14.77 -24.75
N ASP A 2 -1.73 14.77 -24.54
CA ASP A 2 -2.58 15.96 -24.75
C ASP A 2 -2.55 16.79 -23.46
N LYS A 3 -2.43 18.12 -23.57
CA LYS A 3 -2.43 19.01 -22.41
C LYS A 3 -3.80 19.00 -21.72
N THR A 4 -4.88 18.80 -22.47
CA THR A 4 -6.25 18.81 -21.94
C THR A 4 -6.53 17.64 -20.98
N ASP A 5 -5.75 16.55 -21.07
CA ASP A 5 -5.88 15.42 -20.15
C ASP A 5 -5.64 15.81 -18.67
N THR A 6 -4.96 16.93 -18.39
CA THR A 6 -4.75 17.39 -17.01
C THR A 6 -6.05 17.80 -16.32
N GLU A 7 -7.09 18.19 -17.08
CA GLU A 7 -8.42 18.53 -16.53
C GLU A 7 -9.13 17.30 -15.95
N ARG A 8 -8.66 16.10 -16.28
CA ARG A 8 -9.22 14.83 -15.80
C ARG A 8 -8.57 14.35 -14.49
N LEU A 9 -7.56 15.05 -13.99
CA LEU A 9 -6.88 14.70 -12.74
C LEU A 9 -7.81 15.00 -11.55
N VAL A 10 -8.01 13.98 -10.71
CA VAL A 10 -8.84 14.09 -9.51
C VAL A 10 -7.99 13.70 -8.30
N ILE A 11 -7.92 14.60 -7.32
CA ILE A 11 -7.35 14.32 -6.00
C ILE A 11 -8.54 14.15 -5.04
N ASN A 12 -8.69 12.95 -4.50
CA ASN A 12 -9.76 12.61 -3.56
C ASN A 12 -9.26 11.60 -2.50
N PRO A 13 -10.05 11.25 -1.49
CA PRO A 13 -9.62 10.29 -0.45
C PRO A 13 -9.34 8.85 -0.93
N PHE A 14 -9.50 8.56 -2.22
CA PHE A 14 -9.33 7.24 -2.85
C PHE A 14 -8.14 7.18 -3.82
N ILE A 15 -7.21 8.13 -3.78
CA ILE A 15 -5.98 8.09 -4.57
C ILE A 15 -4.95 7.08 -4.00
N PHE A 16 -5.36 5.83 -3.79
CA PHE A 16 -4.55 4.80 -3.14
C PHE A 16 -3.33 4.37 -3.97
N ASN A 17 -3.48 4.29 -5.29
CA ASN A 17 -2.42 3.80 -6.17
C ASN A 17 -1.10 4.55 -5.94
N ASN A 18 -0.02 3.78 -5.75
CA ASN A 18 1.32 4.34 -5.70
C ASN A 18 1.87 4.46 -7.12
N LEU A 19 1.78 5.66 -7.68
CA LEU A 19 2.14 5.92 -9.08
C LEU A 19 3.65 5.79 -9.36
N ALA A 20 4.48 5.66 -8.31
CA ALA A 20 5.93 5.49 -8.47
C ALA A 20 6.29 4.19 -9.21
N ASP A 21 5.43 3.17 -9.16
CA ASP A 21 5.60 1.89 -9.86
C ASP A 21 5.84 2.07 -11.37
N PHE A 22 5.11 3.00 -11.98
CA PHE A 22 5.20 3.28 -13.42
C PHE A 22 6.46 4.07 -13.82
N LEU A 23 7.20 4.66 -12.87
CA LEU A 23 8.38 5.47 -13.21
C LEU A 23 9.50 4.66 -13.85
N THR A 24 9.54 3.36 -13.62
CA THR A 24 10.54 2.48 -14.22
C THR A 24 10.23 2.11 -15.69
N GLU A 25 8.98 2.33 -16.12
CA GLU A 25 8.51 1.99 -17.47
C GLU A 25 8.42 3.20 -18.40
N ILE A 26 8.27 4.41 -17.83
CA ILE A 26 8.09 5.65 -18.59
C ILE A 26 9.44 6.28 -18.93
N LYS A 27 9.66 6.59 -20.20
CA LYS A 27 10.89 7.26 -20.68
C LYS A 27 10.73 8.79 -20.73
N GLY A 28 11.84 9.49 -20.47
CA GLY A 28 11.95 10.95 -20.53
C GLY A 28 11.38 11.64 -19.29
N ARG A 29 11.20 12.96 -19.38
CA ARG A 29 10.75 13.76 -18.22
C ARG A 29 9.30 13.48 -17.85
N VAL A 30 9.03 13.18 -16.58
CA VAL A 30 7.72 12.78 -16.05
C VAL A 30 7.24 13.75 -14.96
N GLY A 31 5.98 14.18 -15.04
CA GLY A 31 5.28 14.80 -13.93
C GLY A 31 4.49 13.74 -13.15
N ILE A 32 4.60 13.71 -11.83
CA ILE A 32 3.94 12.73 -10.97
C ILE A 32 3.27 13.41 -9.79
N VAL A 33 2.04 12.98 -9.46
CA VAL A 33 1.36 13.36 -8.22
C VAL A 33 1.74 12.34 -7.15
N ALA A 34 2.28 12.81 -6.02
CA ALA A 34 2.83 11.94 -4.99
C ALA A 34 2.29 12.29 -3.61
N LYS A 35 1.70 11.29 -2.96
CA LYS A 35 1.45 11.31 -1.51
C LYS A 35 2.76 11.10 -0.75
N GLY A 36 2.71 11.21 0.58
CA GLY A 36 3.87 10.94 1.44
C GLY A 36 4.51 9.56 1.21
N CYS A 37 3.71 8.49 1.10
CA CYS A 37 4.20 7.14 0.81
C CYS A 37 4.76 6.99 -0.61
N ASP A 38 4.13 7.62 -1.61
CA ASP A 38 4.61 7.62 -2.99
C ASP A 38 5.97 8.35 -3.10
N SER A 39 6.11 9.50 -2.44
CA SER A 39 7.35 10.28 -2.38
C SER A 39 8.51 9.44 -1.84
N ARG A 40 8.28 8.65 -0.78
CA ARG A 40 9.30 7.69 -0.29
C ARG A 40 9.64 6.61 -1.31
N SER A 41 8.66 6.12 -2.08
CA SER A 41 8.90 5.14 -3.12
C SER A 41 9.72 5.72 -4.27
N ILE A 42 9.47 6.99 -4.64
CA ILE A 42 10.29 7.72 -5.62
C ILE A 42 11.73 7.85 -5.12
N VAL A 43 11.93 8.23 -3.85
CA VAL A 43 13.27 8.32 -3.25
C VAL A 43 13.98 6.97 -3.27
N SER A 44 13.31 5.87 -2.92
CA SER A 44 13.90 4.52 -3.01
C SER A 44 14.33 4.18 -4.44
N LEU A 45 13.50 4.51 -5.44
CA LEU A 45 13.83 4.29 -6.85
C LEU A 45 15.03 5.13 -7.33
N ILE A 46 15.17 6.36 -6.82
CA ILE A 46 16.33 7.21 -7.09
C ILE A 46 17.59 6.60 -6.47
N GLN A 47 17.53 6.17 -5.21
CA GLN A 47 18.64 5.53 -4.52
C GLN A 47 19.10 4.23 -5.19
N ASP A 48 18.16 3.45 -5.73
CA ASP A 48 18.44 2.24 -6.50
C ASP A 48 18.86 2.50 -7.96
N ASN A 49 19.07 3.78 -8.35
CA ASN A 49 19.41 4.22 -9.70
C ASN A 49 18.42 3.75 -10.78
N LYS A 50 17.14 3.61 -10.41
CA LYS A 50 16.05 3.28 -11.34
C LYS A 50 15.37 4.51 -11.91
N VAL A 51 15.46 5.63 -11.20
CA VAL A 51 14.90 6.92 -11.60
C VAL A 51 15.97 7.99 -11.43
N VAL A 52 16.12 8.84 -12.44
CA VAL A 52 16.97 10.04 -12.37
C VAL A 52 16.13 11.17 -11.80
N ARG A 53 16.56 11.79 -10.69
CA ARG A 53 15.75 12.78 -9.97
C ARG A 53 15.38 13.97 -10.84
N GLU A 54 16.30 14.41 -11.69
CA GLU A 54 16.16 15.56 -12.60
C GLU A 54 15.09 15.34 -13.68
N ASP A 55 14.81 14.07 -14.01
CA ASP A 55 13.80 13.68 -14.98
C ASP A 55 12.39 13.60 -14.37
N VAL A 56 12.23 13.87 -13.07
CA VAL A 56 10.92 13.81 -12.40
C VAL A 56 10.53 15.18 -11.85
N VAL A 57 9.28 15.57 -12.08
CA VAL A 57 8.63 16.72 -11.45
C VAL A 57 7.54 16.20 -10.52
N ILE A 58 7.71 16.41 -9.23
CA ILE A 58 6.87 15.84 -8.18
C ILE A 58 5.89 16.90 -7.66
N LEU A 59 4.61 16.67 -7.91
CA LEU A 59 3.49 17.40 -7.34
C LEU A 59 3.09 16.71 -6.02
N GLY A 60 3.61 17.20 -4.91
CA GLY A 60 3.37 16.66 -3.58
C GLY A 60 1.96 16.96 -3.09
N VAL A 61 1.28 15.96 -2.51
CA VAL A 61 -0.05 16.10 -1.92
C VAL A 61 0.01 15.66 -0.45
N PRO A 62 -0.19 16.59 0.52
CA PRO A 62 -0.34 16.23 1.93
C PRO A 62 -1.54 15.31 2.14
N CYS A 63 -1.28 14.06 2.51
CA CYS A 63 -2.30 13.02 2.57
C CYS A 63 -2.93 12.95 3.98
N PRO A 64 -4.25 13.10 4.12
CA PRO A 64 -4.93 12.98 5.41
C PRO A 64 -5.23 11.51 5.79
N GLY A 65 -4.70 10.55 5.03
CA GLY A 65 -5.07 9.15 5.06
C GLY A 65 -6.12 8.80 4.01
N LEU A 66 -6.07 7.56 3.54
CA LEU A 66 -6.92 7.01 2.49
C LEU A 66 -8.08 6.21 3.09
N ILE A 67 -9.27 6.35 2.52
CA ILE A 67 -10.46 5.64 2.99
C ILE A 67 -10.39 4.18 2.56
N ASP A 68 -10.54 3.29 3.54
CA ASP A 68 -10.73 1.86 3.35
C ASP A 68 -12.22 1.57 3.18
N LEU A 69 -12.51 1.22 1.95
CA LEU A 69 -13.82 0.90 1.44
C LEU A 69 -14.41 -0.38 2.09
N ALA A 70 -13.58 -1.33 2.52
CA ALA A 70 -14.03 -2.53 3.22
C ALA A 70 -14.58 -2.22 4.63
N LYS A 71 -13.95 -1.28 5.34
CA LYS A 71 -14.43 -0.84 6.67
C LYS A 71 -15.77 -0.13 6.61
N ILE A 72 -16.03 0.61 5.52
CA ILE A 72 -17.34 1.22 5.29
C ILE A 72 -18.40 0.14 5.06
N GLU A 73 -18.11 -0.87 4.23
CA GLU A 73 -19.03 -2.00 3.99
C GLU A 73 -19.38 -2.72 5.30
N GLU A 74 -18.38 -2.99 6.15
CA GLU A 74 -18.57 -3.60 7.46
C GLU A 74 -19.44 -2.74 8.39
N LEU A 75 -19.10 -1.46 8.57
CA LEU A 75 -19.82 -0.55 9.47
C LEU A 75 -21.24 -0.21 8.98
N THR A 76 -21.47 -0.27 7.67
CA THR A 76 -22.78 -0.01 7.09
C THR A 76 -23.64 -1.26 6.97
N ALA A 77 -23.02 -2.45 7.03
CA ALA A 77 -23.58 -3.76 6.67
C ALA A 77 -24.18 -3.76 5.26
N LYS A 78 -23.40 -3.23 4.30
CA LYS A 78 -23.82 -2.99 2.91
C LYS A 78 -22.71 -3.32 1.95
N ASP A 79 -23.09 -3.84 0.79
CA ASP A 79 -22.14 -4.13 -0.29
C ASP A 79 -21.75 -2.83 -1.02
N ARG A 80 -20.60 -2.86 -1.72
CA ARG A 80 -20.10 -1.74 -2.54
C ARG A 80 -21.18 -1.10 -3.41
N ASP A 81 -21.98 -1.92 -4.09
CA ASP A 81 -22.99 -1.49 -5.05
C ASP A 81 -24.18 -0.76 -4.40
N GLU A 82 -24.31 -0.83 -3.07
CA GLU A 82 -25.32 -0.11 -2.30
C GLU A 82 -24.84 1.27 -1.78
N LEU A 83 -23.56 1.61 -1.98
CA LEU A 83 -22.97 2.87 -1.54
C LEU A 83 -23.12 3.93 -2.64
N ASP A 84 -23.94 4.96 -2.38
CA ASP A 84 -24.24 6.02 -3.35
C ASP A 84 -23.08 7.02 -3.51
N GLU A 85 -22.49 7.44 -2.39
CA GLU A 85 -21.49 8.50 -2.34
C GLU A 85 -20.69 8.42 -1.05
N ILE A 86 -19.38 8.69 -1.12
CA ILE A 86 -18.53 8.81 0.06
C ILE A 86 -17.73 10.11 -0.04
N THR A 87 -17.86 10.96 0.98
CA THR A 87 -17.14 12.23 1.05
C THR A 87 -16.40 12.36 2.37
N ARG A 88 -15.27 13.07 2.34
CA ARG A 88 -14.51 13.42 3.55
C ARG A 88 -14.70 14.89 3.87
N GLN A 89 -15.03 15.19 5.13
CA GLN A 89 -15.19 16.53 5.67
C GLN A 89 -14.31 16.65 6.92
N GLY A 90 -13.05 17.06 6.74
CA GLY A 90 -12.07 17.11 7.81
C GLY A 90 -11.80 15.73 8.42
N GLU A 91 -12.10 15.59 9.71
CA GLU A 91 -11.95 14.35 10.48
C GLU A 91 -13.18 13.43 10.45
N LYS A 92 -14.14 13.72 9.56
CA LYS A 92 -15.36 12.93 9.37
C LYS A 92 -15.43 12.38 7.95
N VAL A 93 -15.98 11.18 7.83
CA VAL A 93 -16.34 10.55 6.55
C VAL A 93 -17.84 10.33 6.53
N ILE A 94 -18.50 10.79 5.47
CA ILE A 94 -19.94 10.64 5.27
C ILE A 94 -20.15 9.68 4.12
N ALA A 95 -20.79 8.55 4.41
CA ALA A 95 -21.26 7.59 3.39
C ALA A 95 -22.77 7.75 3.23
N LYS A 96 -23.22 7.86 1.97
CA LYS A 96 -24.63 7.86 1.61
C LYS A 96 -25.01 6.46 1.13
N VAL A 97 -26.05 5.89 1.74
CA VAL A 97 -26.54 4.53 1.44
C VAL A 97 -28.05 4.59 1.32
N GLY A 98 -28.59 4.25 0.15
CA GLY A 98 -30.03 4.29 -0.11
C GLY A 98 -30.65 5.66 0.22
N GLY A 99 -29.92 6.75 -0.08
CA GLY A 99 -30.37 8.12 0.24
C GLY A 99 -30.11 8.59 1.68
N GLN A 100 -29.77 7.70 2.61
CA GLN A 100 -29.51 8.05 4.02
C GLN A 100 -28.02 8.33 4.24
N LYS A 101 -27.70 9.37 5.02
CA LYS A 101 -26.32 9.70 5.38
C LYS A 101 -25.93 9.01 6.68
N LYS A 102 -24.83 8.27 6.66
CA LYS A 102 -24.13 7.74 7.83
C LYS A 102 -22.80 8.47 7.98
N GLU A 103 -22.45 8.84 9.20
CA GLU A 103 -21.24 9.57 9.53
C GLU A 103 -20.31 8.70 10.38
N PHE A 104 -19.02 8.73 10.05
CA PHE A 104 -17.95 8.01 10.73
C PHE A 104 -16.81 8.96 11.07
N ALA A 105 -16.12 8.72 12.19
CA ALA A 105 -14.83 9.36 12.41
C ALA A 105 -13.83 8.82 11.38
N ALA A 106 -12.97 9.67 10.82
CA ALA A 106 -12.05 9.28 9.75
C ALA A 106 -11.22 8.07 10.16
N ASN A 107 -10.61 8.09 11.35
CA ASN A 107 -9.79 6.99 11.88
C ASN A 107 -10.50 5.62 11.97
N GLN A 108 -11.83 5.55 11.92
CA GLN A 108 -12.58 4.29 11.90
C GLN A 108 -12.61 3.65 10.51
N VAL A 109 -12.40 4.43 9.46
CA VAL A 109 -12.59 4.02 8.06
C VAL A 109 -11.37 4.30 7.17
N LEU A 110 -10.21 4.64 7.75
CA LEU A 110 -8.96 4.71 7.01
C LEU A 110 -8.28 3.34 6.94
N PHE A 111 -7.43 3.12 5.94
CA PHE A 111 -6.53 1.96 5.93
C PHE A 111 -5.62 1.95 7.16
N ASP A 112 -5.31 0.76 7.68
CA ASP A 112 -4.53 0.61 8.91
C ASP A 112 -3.16 1.30 8.84
N HIS A 113 -2.47 1.20 7.70
CA HIS A 113 -1.17 1.85 7.50
C HIS A 113 -1.24 3.39 7.53
N CYS A 114 -2.40 3.98 7.24
CA CYS A 114 -2.60 5.42 7.31
C CYS A 114 -2.73 5.93 8.76
N LEU A 115 -3.13 5.07 9.71
CA LEU A 115 -3.39 5.46 11.10
C LEU A 115 -2.11 5.83 11.87
N ALA A 116 -0.97 5.25 11.47
CA ALA A 116 0.35 5.52 12.04
C ALA A 116 1.31 6.14 11.02
N CYS A 117 0.79 6.92 10.06
CA CYS A 117 1.63 7.51 9.03
C CYS A 117 2.53 8.61 9.61
N GLU A 118 3.83 8.35 9.65
CA GLU A 118 4.84 9.29 10.15
C GLU A 118 5.10 10.46 9.19
N LEU A 119 4.87 10.23 7.89
CA LEU A 119 5.21 11.17 6.83
C LEU A 119 4.01 11.39 5.89
N PRO A 120 2.92 12.04 6.35
CA PRO A 120 1.75 12.33 5.53
C PRO A 120 2.01 13.44 4.51
N THR A 121 2.95 14.34 4.80
CA THR A 121 3.47 15.33 3.87
C THR A 121 4.67 14.74 3.11
N PRO A 122 4.65 14.69 1.76
CA PRO A 122 5.82 14.33 0.96
C PRO A 122 7.08 15.05 1.44
N GLN A 123 8.20 14.32 1.55
CA GLN A 123 9.48 14.93 1.91
C GLN A 123 10.25 15.37 0.66
N GLU A 124 10.15 14.58 -0.40
CA GLU A 124 10.68 14.92 -1.72
C GLU A 124 9.53 15.39 -2.62
N TYR A 125 9.55 16.67 -3.01
CA TYR A 125 8.60 17.28 -3.94
C TYR A 125 9.17 18.55 -4.61
N ASP A 126 8.62 18.93 -5.76
CA ASP A 126 8.94 20.21 -6.43
C ASP A 126 7.86 21.27 -6.18
N ILE A 127 6.58 20.85 -6.12
CA ILE A 127 5.44 21.72 -5.84
C ILE A 127 4.54 21.02 -4.82
N LEU A 128 4.27 21.68 -3.70
CA LEU A 128 3.31 21.18 -2.71
C LEU A 128 1.91 21.72 -2.99
N LEU A 129 0.94 20.83 -3.13
CA LEU A 129 -0.46 21.14 -3.37
C LEU A 129 -1.26 21.04 -2.05
N GLY A 130 -1.31 22.16 -1.33
CA GLY A 130 -2.00 22.28 -0.05
C GLY A 130 -1.05 22.45 1.14
N GLU A 131 -1.61 22.47 2.34
CA GLU A 131 -0.85 22.76 3.57
C GLU A 131 -0.18 21.51 4.14
N PRO A 132 1.07 21.61 4.65
CA PRO A 132 1.72 20.54 5.37
C PRO A 132 0.86 20.00 6.52
N ARG A 133 0.89 18.69 6.70
CA ARG A 133 0.21 17.97 7.79
C ARG A 133 1.24 17.30 8.72
N PRO A 134 1.05 17.37 10.05
CA PRO A 134 1.88 16.63 11.00
C PRO A 134 1.65 15.11 10.91
N PRO A 135 2.59 14.30 11.44
CA PRO A 135 2.43 12.85 11.56
C PRO A 135 1.10 12.43 12.20
N ALA A 136 0.58 11.27 11.80
CA ALA A 136 -0.54 10.60 12.46
C ALA A 136 0.02 9.59 13.47
N PRO A 137 -0.12 9.81 14.80
CA PRO A 137 0.63 9.05 15.79
C PRO A 137 -0.09 7.79 16.33
N ASN A 138 -1.11 7.26 15.64
CA ASN A 138 -1.92 6.16 16.20
C ASN A 138 -1.34 4.78 15.88
N MET A 139 -0.18 4.48 16.48
CA MET A 139 0.54 3.21 16.30
C MET A 139 -0.24 2.01 16.82
N GLU A 140 -0.95 2.15 17.93
CA GLU A 140 -1.79 1.09 18.51
C GLU A 140 -2.86 0.64 17.52
N ALA A 141 -3.60 1.58 16.91
CA ALA A 141 -4.63 1.25 15.94
C ALA A 141 -4.04 0.68 14.62
N SER A 142 -2.92 1.23 14.14
CA SER A 142 -2.26 0.72 12.92
C SER A 142 -1.67 -0.67 13.08
N GLY A 143 -1.19 -0.98 14.29
CA GLY A 143 -0.50 -2.22 14.64
C GLY A 143 -1.41 -3.31 15.20
N LYS A 144 -2.71 -3.05 15.42
CA LYS A 144 -3.62 -3.98 16.10
C LYS A 144 -3.60 -5.40 15.51
N ASN A 145 -3.65 -5.51 14.19
CA ASN A 145 -3.61 -6.81 13.50
C ASN A 145 -2.25 -7.52 13.65
N ILE A 146 -1.17 -6.75 13.75
CA ILE A 146 0.20 -7.26 13.91
C ILE A 146 0.43 -7.66 15.37
N ALA A 147 -0.03 -6.86 16.33
CA ALA A 147 0.03 -7.17 17.76
C ALA A 147 -0.67 -8.50 18.07
N GLY A 148 -1.87 -8.72 17.51
CA GLY A 148 -2.57 -10.01 17.64
C GLY A 148 -1.75 -11.19 17.11
N LEU A 149 -1.04 -11.03 15.98
CA LEU A 149 -0.14 -12.05 15.46
C LEU A 149 1.09 -12.29 16.37
N LYS A 150 1.61 -11.23 17.02
CA LYS A 150 2.74 -11.30 17.95
C LYS A 150 2.40 -12.05 19.25
N GLU A 151 1.16 -11.97 19.69
CA GLU A 151 0.65 -12.67 20.88
C GLU A 151 0.48 -14.19 20.66
N LEU A 152 0.29 -14.63 19.42
CA LEU A 152 0.24 -16.06 19.09
C LEU A 152 1.58 -16.74 19.35
N THR A 153 1.52 -17.99 19.83
CA THR A 153 2.69 -18.87 19.88
C THR A 153 3.24 -19.14 18.48
N SER A 154 4.49 -19.58 18.37
CA SER A 154 5.10 -19.91 17.08
C SER A 154 4.30 -20.95 16.27
N ALA A 155 3.67 -21.92 16.96
CA ALA A 155 2.85 -22.94 16.32
C ALA A 155 1.53 -22.38 15.78
N GLU A 156 0.83 -21.58 16.59
CA GLU A 156 -0.44 -20.93 16.18
C GLU A 156 -0.21 -19.92 15.06
N ARG A 157 0.87 -19.14 15.13
CA ARG A 157 1.24 -18.19 14.08
C ARG A 157 1.57 -18.92 12.77
N TRP A 158 2.26 -20.06 12.85
CA TRP A 158 2.54 -20.91 11.70
C TRP A 158 1.26 -21.44 11.05
N GLU A 159 0.33 -21.96 11.85
CA GLU A 159 -0.97 -22.43 11.37
C GLU A 159 -1.80 -21.30 10.75
N SER A 160 -1.81 -20.12 11.37
CA SER A 160 -2.45 -18.91 10.82
C SER A 160 -1.89 -18.59 9.42
N TRP A 161 -0.57 -18.51 9.26
CA TRP A 161 0.04 -18.25 7.94
C TRP A 161 -0.19 -19.38 6.94
N GLN A 162 -0.19 -20.63 7.39
CA GLN A 162 -0.55 -21.76 6.54
C GLN A 162 -1.98 -21.60 6.00
N ASN A 163 -2.93 -21.24 6.84
CA ASN A 163 -4.33 -21.01 6.45
C ASN A 163 -4.46 -19.84 5.47
N GLU A 164 -3.81 -18.71 5.78
CA GLU A 164 -3.78 -17.52 4.92
C GLU A 164 -3.20 -17.82 3.53
N LEU A 165 -2.04 -18.45 3.48
CA LEU A 165 -1.30 -18.70 2.24
C LEU A 165 -1.86 -19.88 1.44
N SER A 166 -2.68 -20.74 2.04
CA SER A 166 -3.46 -21.75 1.33
C SER A 166 -4.54 -21.13 0.45
N ARG A 167 -5.02 -19.92 0.76
CA ARG A 167 -5.98 -19.16 -0.06
C ARG A 167 -5.31 -18.40 -1.20
N CYS A 168 -3.98 -18.25 -1.18
CA CYS A 168 -3.26 -17.47 -2.17
C CYS A 168 -3.32 -18.16 -3.54
N ILE A 169 -4.02 -17.52 -4.48
CA ILE A 169 -4.13 -17.98 -5.88
C ILE A 169 -2.91 -17.60 -6.74
N ARG A 170 -1.89 -16.99 -6.14
CA ARG A 170 -0.67 -16.51 -6.78
C ARG A 170 -0.90 -15.68 -8.06
N CYS A 171 -1.83 -14.73 -7.98
CA CYS A 171 -2.10 -13.78 -9.08
C CYS A 171 -1.01 -12.71 -9.27
N TYR A 172 -0.02 -12.66 -8.38
CA TYR A 172 1.09 -11.70 -8.36
C TYR A 172 0.72 -10.21 -8.30
N ALA A 173 -0.54 -9.85 -8.05
CA ALA A 173 -0.96 -8.45 -7.89
C ALA A 173 -0.11 -7.70 -6.84
N CYS A 174 0.18 -8.34 -5.71
CA CYS A 174 1.05 -7.77 -4.66
C CYS A 174 2.49 -7.49 -5.11
N ARG A 175 3.02 -8.25 -6.08
CA ARG A 175 4.32 -7.98 -6.72
C ARG A 175 4.20 -6.82 -7.69
N ASN A 176 3.21 -6.89 -8.58
CA ASN A 176 3.09 -5.97 -9.72
C ASN A 176 2.64 -4.56 -9.33
N VAL A 177 2.04 -4.38 -8.14
CA VAL A 177 1.68 -3.04 -7.63
C VAL A 177 2.82 -2.36 -6.87
N CYS A 178 3.93 -3.08 -6.63
CA CYS A 178 4.95 -2.64 -5.67
C CYS A 178 6.10 -1.91 -6.38
N PRO A 179 6.32 -0.60 -6.08
CA PRO A 179 7.41 0.15 -6.70
C PRO A 179 8.81 -0.40 -6.39
N ALA A 180 8.97 -1.20 -5.33
CA ALA A 180 10.24 -1.83 -4.98
C ALA A 180 10.52 -3.12 -5.80
N CYS A 181 9.54 -3.61 -6.58
CA CYS A 181 9.63 -4.85 -7.35
C CYS A 181 9.90 -4.59 -8.85
N PHE A 182 10.98 -3.88 -9.17
CA PHE A 182 11.36 -3.47 -10.54
C PHE A 182 12.32 -4.44 -11.27
N CYS A 183 12.57 -5.64 -10.72
CA CYS A 183 13.53 -6.58 -11.30
C CYS A 183 13.10 -7.02 -12.70
N GLN A 184 14.04 -6.98 -13.66
CA GLN A 184 13.80 -7.43 -15.05
C GLN A 184 13.62 -8.95 -15.16
N ARG A 185 14.16 -9.70 -14.19
CA ARG A 185 14.01 -11.15 -14.06
C ARG A 185 13.59 -11.45 -12.63
N CYS A 186 12.51 -12.20 -12.46
CA CYS A 186 11.99 -12.57 -11.15
C CYS A 186 12.02 -14.07 -10.96
N PHE A 187 12.46 -14.54 -9.79
CA PHE A 187 12.54 -15.98 -9.45
C PHE A 187 11.21 -16.74 -9.62
N VAL A 188 10.08 -16.03 -9.58
CA VAL A 188 8.74 -16.61 -9.77
C VAL A 188 8.42 -16.90 -11.25
N GLU A 189 9.17 -16.31 -12.17
CA GLU A 189 9.06 -16.48 -13.63
C GLU A 189 10.15 -17.37 -14.20
N GLU A 190 11.18 -17.69 -13.41
CA GLU A 190 12.29 -18.54 -13.84
C GLU A 190 11.92 -20.03 -13.74
N THR A 191 12.13 -20.77 -14.82
CA THR A 191 11.98 -22.24 -14.84
C THR A 191 13.31 -22.97 -14.63
N GLU A 192 14.44 -22.29 -14.79
CA GLU A 192 15.79 -22.87 -14.68
C GLU A 192 16.77 -21.93 -13.95
N PRO A 193 17.13 -22.20 -12.68
CA PRO A 193 16.54 -23.22 -11.81
C PRO A 193 15.11 -22.84 -11.39
N GLN A 194 14.25 -23.85 -11.20
CA GLN A 194 12.90 -23.65 -10.67
C GLN A 194 12.95 -23.42 -9.16
N TRP A 195 12.70 -22.17 -8.73
CA TRP A 195 12.71 -21.80 -7.31
C TRP A 195 11.39 -22.09 -6.60
N ILE A 196 10.27 -22.01 -7.32
CA ILE A 196 8.93 -22.29 -6.81
C ILE A 196 8.14 -23.12 -7.83
N MET A 197 7.32 -24.05 -7.36
CA MET A 197 6.46 -24.86 -8.21
C MET A 197 5.34 -24.02 -8.82
N PRO A 198 4.96 -24.16 -10.10
CA PRO A 198 3.86 -23.38 -10.70
C PRO A 198 2.51 -23.55 -9.98
N MET A 199 2.30 -24.71 -9.34
CA MET A 199 1.11 -24.96 -8.54
C MET A 199 1.12 -24.13 -7.26
N PRO A 200 0.06 -23.38 -6.93
CA PRO A 200 0.00 -22.50 -5.77
C PRO A 200 -0.24 -23.25 -4.44
N ARG A 201 0.66 -24.17 -4.08
CA ARG A 201 0.65 -24.80 -2.75
C ARG A 201 1.08 -23.79 -1.70
N TRP A 202 0.57 -23.94 -0.47
CA TRP A 202 0.83 -22.98 0.60
C TRP A 202 2.33 -22.86 0.93
N GLN A 203 3.11 -23.94 0.83
CA GLN A 203 4.55 -23.91 1.05
C GLN A 203 5.27 -23.03 0.02
N ASP A 204 4.95 -23.21 -1.27
CA ASP A 204 5.52 -22.38 -2.34
C ASP A 204 5.04 -20.92 -2.24
N ASN A 205 3.80 -20.70 -1.81
CA ASN A 205 3.28 -19.35 -1.54
C ASN A 205 4.00 -18.68 -0.36
N LEU A 206 4.35 -19.45 0.68
CA LEU A 206 5.18 -19.00 1.78
C LEU A 206 6.57 -18.61 1.30
N ILE A 207 7.23 -19.46 0.52
CA ILE A 207 8.55 -19.15 -0.06
C ILE A 207 8.47 -17.89 -0.91
N PHE A 208 7.44 -17.75 -1.76
CA PHE A 208 7.23 -16.53 -2.55
C PHE A 208 7.17 -15.28 -1.67
N GLN A 209 6.33 -15.28 -0.62
CA GLN A 209 6.15 -14.12 0.24
C GLN A 209 7.39 -13.81 1.10
N ILE A 210 8.09 -14.84 1.61
CA ILE A 210 9.33 -14.66 2.37
C ILE A 210 10.43 -14.05 1.49
N VAL A 211 10.71 -14.67 0.33
CA VAL A 211 11.76 -14.18 -0.58
C VAL A 211 11.44 -12.77 -1.06
N ARG A 212 10.18 -12.48 -1.40
CA ARG A 212 9.75 -11.12 -1.75
C ARG A 212 9.99 -10.14 -0.62
N ASN A 213 9.61 -10.48 0.63
CA ASN A 213 9.83 -9.60 1.79
C ASN A 213 11.31 -9.29 2.01
N ILE A 214 12.18 -10.29 1.84
CA ILE A 214 13.63 -10.11 1.93
C ILE A 214 14.14 -9.19 0.81
N HIS A 215 13.69 -9.37 -0.44
CA HIS A 215 14.14 -8.54 -1.57
C HIS A 215 13.75 -7.06 -1.46
N VAL A 216 12.63 -6.75 -0.79
CA VAL A 216 12.16 -5.38 -0.57
C VAL A 216 12.54 -4.84 0.82
N ALA A 217 13.32 -5.58 1.60
CA ALA A 217 13.80 -5.14 2.90
C ALA A 217 14.59 -3.82 2.76
N GLY A 218 14.30 -2.85 3.61
CA GLY A 218 14.86 -1.49 3.54
C GLY A 218 14.31 -0.60 2.41
N ARG A 219 13.54 -1.14 1.46
CA ARG A 219 12.88 -0.39 0.36
C ARG A 219 11.38 -0.22 0.55
N CYS A 220 10.76 -1.09 1.33
CA CYS A 220 9.32 -1.03 1.61
C CYS A 220 8.96 0.28 2.32
N THR A 221 7.98 1.01 1.79
CA THR A 221 7.53 2.29 2.34
C THR A 221 6.29 2.17 3.24
N ASP A 222 5.88 0.94 3.57
CA ASP A 222 4.66 0.64 4.32
C ASP A 222 3.39 1.28 3.71
N CYS A 223 3.30 1.30 2.38
CA CYS A 223 2.18 1.91 1.65
C CYS A 223 0.90 1.05 1.59
N GLY A 224 0.93 -0.19 2.08
CA GLY A 224 -0.24 -1.09 2.15
C GLY A 224 -0.77 -1.64 0.81
N GLU A 225 -0.24 -1.20 -0.34
CA GLU A 225 -0.75 -1.60 -1.67
C GLU A 225 -0.77 -3.11 -1.87
N CYS A 226 0.23 -3.85 -1.36
CA CYS A 226 0.32 -5.31 -1.52
C CYS A 226 -0.86 -6.07 -0.88
N GLU A 227 -1.39 -5.56 0.23
CA GLU A 227 -2.56 -6.11 0.92
C GLU A 227 -3.85 -5.65 0.23
N ARG A 228 -3.93 -4.35 -0.12
CA ARG A 228 -5.09 -3.76 -0.80
C ARG A 228 -5.45 -4.47 -2.10
N VAL A 229 -4.47 -4.87 -2.90
CA VAL A 229 -4.72 -5.54 -4.20
C VAL A 229 -4.96 -7.04 -4.08
N CYS A 230 -4.89 -7.62 -2.87
CA CYS A 230 -5.07 -9.04 -2.69
C CYS A 230 -6.55 -9.42 -2.88
N PRO A 231 -6.92 -10.19 -3.92
CA PRO A 231 -8.33 -10.53 -4.16
C PRO A 231 -8.93 -11.49 -3.12
N VAL A 232 -8.07 -12.07 -2.26
CA VAL A 232 -8.45 -13.00 -1.19
C VAL A 232 -8.12 -12.44 0.20
N ASN A 233 -7.85 -11.13 0.31
CA ASN A 233 -7.66 -10.41 1.57
C ASN A 233 -6.63 -11.04 2.53
N ILE A 234 -5.50 -11.49 1.99
CA ILE A 234 -4.37 -11.95 2.83
C ILE A 234 -3.71 -10.72 3.46
N PRO A 235 -3.44 -10.70 4.78
CA PRO A 235 -2.87 -9.54 5.48
C PRO A 235 -1.36 -9.40 5.22
N LEU A 236 -0.98 -9.19 3.95
CA LEU A 236 0.41 -9.16 3.50
C LEU A 236 1.21 -8.01 4.11
N ARG A 237 0.55 -6.92 4.53
CA ARG A 237 1.23 -5.82 5.21
C ARG A 237 1.87 -6.30 6.51
N SER A 238 1.23 -7.21 7.24
CA SER A 238 1.75 -7.73 8.52
C SER A 238 3.14 -8.35 8.37
N LEU A 239 3.42 -9.03 7.26
CA LEU A 239 4.77 -9.56 6.97
C LEU A 239 5.76 -8.42 6.71
N THR A 240 5.39 -7.46 5.86
CA THR A 240 6.28 -6.36 5.48
C THR A 240 6.57 -5.40 6.61
N ARG A 241 5.59 -5.17 7.49
CA ARG A 241 5.74 -4.30 8.65
C ARG A 241 6.60 -4.95 9.72
N GLU A 242 6.43 -6.25 9.96
CA GLU A 242 7.31 -6.98 10.87
C GLU A 242 8.76 -6.97 10.38
N MET A 243 8.98 -7.18 9.08
CA MET A 243 10.32 -7.03 8.49
C MET A 243 10.88 -5.62 8.74
N TYR A 244 10.07 -4.58 8.53
CA TYR A 244 10.48 -3.19 8.71
C TYR A 244 10.88 -2.92 10.15
N ASP A 245 10.09 -3.38 11.12
CA ASP A 245 10.38 -3.25 12.55
C ASP A 245 11.68 -3.98 12.91
N ILE A 246 11.87 -5.22 12.44
CA ILE A 246 13.12 -6.00 12.67
C ILE A 246 14.34 -5.26 12.11
N VAL A 247 14.26 -4.71 10.89
CA VAL A 247 15.39 -3.96 10.30
C VAL A 247 15.68 -2.70 11.09
N GLY A 248 14.65 -1.97 11.54
CA GLY A 248 14.83 -0.77 12.37
C GLY A 248 15.33 -1.04 13.78
N GLU A 249 15.11 -2.24 14.33
CA GLU A 249 15.68 -2.65 15.63
C GLU A 249 17.15 -3.08 15.53
N LEU A 250 17.57 -3.61 14.38
CA LEU A 250 18.91 -4.16 14.17
C LEU A 250 19.96 -3.14 13.70
N PHE A 251 19.55 -2.03 13.07
CA PHE A 251 20.43 -1.04 12.43
C PHE A 251 20.08 0.39 12.83
#